data_AF-S8CR13-F1
#
_entry.id   AF-S8CR13-F1
#
_cell.length_a   1.000
_cell.length_b   1.000
_cell.length_c   1.000
_cell.angle_alpha   90.00
_cell.angle_beta   90.00
_cell.angle_gamma   90.00
#
_symmetry.space_group_name_H-M   'P 1'
#
loop_
_entity.id
_entity.type
_entity.pdbx_description
1 polymer ?
#
loop_
_entity_poly.entity_id
_entity_poly.type
_entity_poly.pdbx_seq_one_letter_code
_entity_poly.pdbx_strand_id
1 'polypeptide(L)'
;QGPDGGIGASKYCYMGGFDATSNVAAGKLFGIPLRGTHSHAFVSSFVSTDEITDKSLKSSDGSNSCDDFVSLVRTWLSKIKFSGGTFGETNQSELAAFTSYALAFPSNFLALVDTYDVIRSGVPNFCAVAVALNDLGYKAVGIRLDSGDLAYLSCESRKIFRVIEDEFGVSNFSRTSITASNDLNEETLDALNKQGHEIDAYGIGTHLVTCYAQPALGVVFKLVEINNQPRIKLSEDVSKVSIPCKKRCYRLYGKEAYSLLDIMTGENEPAPKV
;
A
#
# COMPACT_ATOMS: atom_id res chain seq x y z
N GLN A 1 11.06 -13.20 8.81
CA GLN A 1 11.02 -13.08 10.28
C GLN A 1 10.17 -14.21 10.92
N GLY A 2 10.38 -15.49 10.54
CA GLY A 2 9.63 -16.61 11.12
C GLY A 2 8.10 -16.58 10.85
N PRO A 3 7.34 -17.52 11.45
CA PRO A 3 5.90 -17.67 11.21
C PRO A 3 5.05 -16.49 11.72
N ASP A 4 5.46 -15.84 12.82
CA ASP A 4 4.70 -14.74 13.43
C ASP A 4 5.08 -13.35 12.89
N GLY A 5 6.18 -13.25 12.14
CA GLY A 5 6.74 -11.97 11.71
C GLY A 5 5.78 -11.12 10.90
N GLY A 6 5.02 -11.73 9.98
CA GLY A 6 4.05 -11.00 9.16
C GLY A 6 2.89 -10.42 9.97
N ILE A 7 2.41 -11.16 10.97
CA ILE A 7 1.28 -10.74 11.83
C ILE A 7 1.76 -9.65 12.79
N GLY A 8 2.90 -9.87 13.46
CA GLY A 8 3.49 -8.91 14.37
C GLY A 8 3.82 -7.59 13.67
N ALA A 9 4.50 -7.65 12.53
CA ALA A 9 4.83 -6.47 11.75
C ALA A 9 3.58 -5.69 11.34
N SER A 10 2.56 -6.36 10.79
CA SER A 10 1.31 -5.70 10.39
C SER A 10 0.65 -4.94 11.56
N LYS A 11 0.59 -5.57 12.74
CA LYS A 11 0.04 -4.95 13.94
C LYS A 11 0.81 -3.70 14.36
N TYR A 12 2.13 -3.81 14.48
CA TYR A 12 2.93 -2.70 14.99
C TYR A 12 3.13 -1.57 13.96
N CYS A 13 3.13 -1.88 12.67
CA CYS A 13 3.12 -0.85 11.61
C CYS A 13 1.80 -0.06 11.64
N TYR A 14 0.66 -0.74 11.79
CA TYR A 14 -0.63 -0.07 11.94
C TYR A 14 -0.67 0.82 13.19
N MET A 15 -0.19 0.31 14.34
CA MET A 15 -0.04 1.13 15.56
C MET A 15 0.90 2.32 15.37
N GLY A 16 1.92 2.19 14.51
CA GLY A 16 2.88 3.24 14.19
C GLY A 16 2.35 4.30 13.23
N GLY A 17 1.17 4.09 12.61
CA GLY A 17 0.51 5.09 11.76
C GLY A 17 0.18 4.64 10.34
N PHE A 18 0.38 3.37 9.97
CA PHE A 18 -0.07 2.85 8.66
C PHE A 18 -1.59 2.61 8.64
N ASP A 19 -2.23 2.78 7.48
CA ASP A 19 -3.70 2.74 7.37
C ASP A 19 -4.31 1.34 7.16
N ALA A 20 -3.52 0.37 6.69
CA ALA A 20 -4.02 -0.95 6.30
C ALA A 20 -2.91 -2.01 6.20
N THR A 21 -3.30 -3.28 6.05
CA THR A 21 -2.39 -4.41 5.78
C THR A 21 -2.93 -5.35 4.70
N SER A 22 -2.03 -6.03 4.00
CA SER A 22 -2.37 -7.18 3.13
C SER A 22 -2.46 -8.50 3.92
N ASN A 23 -2.04 -8.52 5.19
CA ASN A 23 -2.03 -9.72 6.01
C ASN A 23 -3.43 -10.03 6.57
N VAL A 24 -4.11 -10.98 5.94
CA VAL A 24 -5.47 -11.41 6.32
C VAL A 24 -5.57 -11.95 7.75
N ALA A 25 -4.52 -12.58 8.28
CA ALA A 25 -4.50 -13.08 9.65
C ALA A 25 -4.46 -11.92 10.65
N ALA A 26 -3.65 -10.88 10.39
CA ALA A 26 -3.63 -9.67 11.20
C ALA A 26 -4.96 -8.90 11.13
N GLY A 27 -5.56 -8.79 9.94
CA GLY A 27 -6.90 -8.20 9.78
C GLY A 27 -7.96 -8.94 10.60
N LYS A 28 -7.96 -10.28 10.58
CA LYS A 28 -8.87 -11.10 11.38
C LYS A 28 -8.64 -10.96 12.89
N LEU A 29 -7.38 -10.98 13.35
CA LEU A 29 -7.04 -10.99 14.76
C LEU A 29 -7.19 -9.62 15.44
N PHE A 30 -6.90 -8.55 14.70
CA PHE A 30 -6.78 -7.19 15.27
C PHE A 30 -7.74 -6.18 14.66
N GLY A 31 -8.56 -6.57 13.67
CA GLY A 31 -9.51 -5.66 13.02
C GLY A 31 -8.83 -4.60 12.14
N ILE A 32 -7.59 -4.85 11.70
CA ILE A 32 -6.86 -3.91 10.84
C ILE A 32 -7.49 -3.92 9.44
N PRO A 33 -7.76 -2.74 8.83
CA PRO A 33 -8.28 -2.67 7.47
C PRO A 33 -7.42 -3.45 6.47
N LEU A 34 -8.08 -4.22 5.60
CA LEU A 34 -7.40 -5.00 4.57
C LEU A 34 -7.32 -4.23 3.25
N ARG A 35 -6.11 -4.23 2.66
CA ARG A 35 -5.82 -3.66 1.34
C ARG A 35 -4.87 -4.58 0.57
N GLY A 36 -5.12 -4.70 -0.72
CA GLY A 36 -4.33 -5.53 -1.62
C GLY A 36 -5.12 -5.80 -2.89
N THR A 37 -4.41 -6.09 -3.98
CA THR A 37 -5.02 -6.45 -5.26
C THR A 37 -4.50 -7.78 -5.77
N HIS A 38 -4.31 -7.90 -7.07
CA HIS A 38 -3.68 -9.05 -7.71
C HIS A 38 -2.16 -8.82 -7.89
N SER A 39 -1.48 -9.86 -8.35
CA SER A 39 -0.03 -9.89 -8.58
C SER A 39 0.29 -9.97 -10.08
N HIS A 40 1.56 -9.81 -10.43
CA HIS A 40 2.03 -10.06 -11.80
C HIS A 40 1.75 -11.49 -12.24
N ALA A 41 1.82 -12.47 -11.33
CA ALA A 41 1.52 -13.87 -11.63
C ALA A 41 0.09 -14.05 -12.16
N PHE A 42 -0.88 -13.33 -11.57
CA PHE A 42 -2.26 -13.32 -12.05
C PHE A 42 -2.36 -12.71 -13.46
N VAL A 43 -1.67 -11.61 -13.74
CA VAL A 43 -1.70 -11.01 -15.10
C VAL A 43 -1.08 -11.95 -16.12
N SER A 44 0.06 -12.56 -15.79
CA SER A 44 0.80 -13.46 -16.67
C SER A 44 0.14 -14.82 -16.91
N SER A 45 -0.90 -15.18 -16.14
CA SER A 45 -1.59 -16.47 -16.31
C SER A 45 -2.64 -16.47 -17.42
N PHE A 46 -2.92 -15.32 -18.04
CA PHE A 46 -3.90 -15.21 -19.13
C PHE A 46 -3.20 -15.17 -20.49
N VAL A 47 -3.85 -15.71 -21.51
CA VAL A 47 -3.38 -15.63 -22.91
C VAL A 47 -4.25 -14.69 -23.72
N SER A 48 -5.57 -14.78 -23.59
CA SER A 48 -6.50 -13.92 -24.32
C SER A 48 -7.84 -13.76 -23.60
N THR A 49 -8.61 -12.79 -24.07
CA THR A 49 -9.98 -12.52 -23.58
C THR A 49 -10.97 -13.62 -23.97
N ASP A 50 -10.58 -14.58 -24.82
CA ASP A 50 -11.44 -15.69 -25.23
C ASP A 50 -11.51 -16.80 -24.17
N GLU A 51 -10.57 -16.81 -23.22
CA GLU A 51 -10.54 -17.72 -22.07
C GLU A 51 -11.60 -17.36 -21.00
N ILE A 52 -12.19 -16.16 -21.08
CA ILE A 52 -13.21 -15.67 -20.16
C ILE A 52 -14.55 -16.35 -20.49
N THR A 53 -14.99 -17.25 -19.63
CA THR A 53 -16.20 -18.06 -19.83
C THR A 53 -17.47 -17.32 -19.43
N ASP A 54 -17.49 -16.70 -18.25
CA ASP A 54 -18.60 -15.84 -17.82
C ASP A 54 -18.26 -14.38 -18.13
N LYS A 55 -19.01 -13.81 -19.07
CA LYS A 55 -18.81 -12.43 -19.57
C LYS A 55 -19.89 -11.48 -19.07
N SER A 56 -20.84 -11.98 -18.29
CA SER A 56 -21.97 -11.18 -17.85
C SER A 56 -21.61 -10.34 -16.64
N LEU A 57 -22.05 -9.08 -16.62
CA LEU A 57 -21.86 -8.18 -15.49
C LEU A 57 -23.12 -7.38 -15.22
N LYS A 58 -23.68 -7.55 -14.03
CA LYS A 58 -24.82 -6.75 -13.56
C LYS A 58 -24.39 -5.33 -13.22
N SER A 59 -25.24 -4.36 -13.49
CA SER A 59 -25.03 -2.98 -13.06
C SER A 59 -24.97 -2.86 -11.55
N SER A 60 -24.30 -1.82 -11.05
CA SER A 60 -24.11 -1.57 -9.61
C SER A 60 -25.41 -1.43 -8.82
N ASP A 61 -26.48 -0.95 -9.44
CA ASP A 61 -27.82 -0.81 -8.87
C ASP A 61 -28.69 -2.08 -9.07
N GLY A 62 -28.17 -3.08 -9.80
CA GLY A 62 -28.86 -4.33 -10.14
C GLY A 62 -30.02 -4.18 -11.14
N SER A 63 -30.22 -2.99 -11.73
CA SER A 63 -31.34 -2.72 -12.64
C SER A 63 -31.14 -3.31 -14.04
N ASN A 64 -29.90 -3.48 -14.48
CA ASN A 64 -29.54 -3.96 -15.80
C ASN A 64 -28.39 -4.98 -15.75
N SER A 65 -28.17 -5.68 -16.86
CA SER A 65 -27.04 -6.60 -17.03
C SER A 65 -26.41 -6.39 -18.39
N CYS A 66 -25.08 -6.33 -18.43
CA CYS A 66 -24.31 -6.45 -19.65
C CYS A 66 -24.04 -7.93 -19.89
N ASP A 67 -24.59 -8.51 -20.95
CA ASP A 67 -24.41 -9.94 -21.25
C ASP A 67 -22.98 -10.27 -21.73
N ASP A 68 -22.28 -9.27 -22.32
CA ASP A 68 -20.92 -9.42 -22.81
C ASP A 68 -20.06 -8.19 -22.47
N PHE A 69 -19.58 -8.16 -21.23
CA PHE A 69 -18.68 -7.13 -20.73
C PHE A 69 -17.34 -7.13 -21.47
N VAL A 70 -16.88 -8.28 -21.97
CA VAL A 70 -15.62 -8.39 -22.73
C VAL A 70 -15.72 -7.59 -24.03
N SER A 71 -16.83 -7.72 -24.75
CA SER A 71 -17.08 -6.93 -25.96
C SER A 71 -17.21 -5.43 -25.68
N LEU A 72 -17.81 -5.04 -24.54
CA LEU A 72 -17.87 -3.65 -24.10
C LEU A 72 -16.46 -3.08 -23.86
N VAL A 73 -15.61 -3.81 -23.13
CA VAL A 73 -14.21 -3.43 -22.88
C VAL A 73 -13.43 -3.28 -24.19
N ARG A 74 -13.54 -4.25 -25.11
CA ARG A 74 -12.89 -4.18 -26.43
C ARG A 74 -13.34 -2.94 -27.22
N THR A 75 -14.63 -2.61 -27.17
CA THR A 75 -15.19 -1.41 -27.81
C THR A 75 -14.58 -0.13 -27.25
N TRP A 76 -14.47 -0.02 -25.92
CA TRP A 76 -13.83 1.13 -25.28
C TRP A 76 -12.35 1.23 -25.58
N LEU A 77 -11.63 0.11 -25.59
CA LEU A 77 -10.23 0.07 -25.98
C LEU A 77 -10.01 0.61 -27.40
N SER A 78 -10.86 0.22 -28.36
CA SER A 78 -10.79 0.74 -29.73
C SER A 78 -11.07 2.24 -29.80
N LYS A 79 -12.03 2.76 -29.03
CA LYS A 79 -12.32 4.20 -28.96
C LYS A 79 -11.14 5.00 -28.39
N ILE A 80 -10.54 4.53 -27.30
CA ILE A 80 -9.39 5.18 -26.64
C ILE A 80 -8.19 5.22 -27.59
N LYS A 81 -7.94 4.13 -28.35
CA LYS A 81 -6.88 4.09 -29.36
C LYS A 81 -7.06 5.11 -30.48
N PHE A 82 -8.30 5.39 -30.89
CA PHE A 82 -8.61 6.30 -31.98
C PHE A 82 -8.48 7.78 -31.59
N SER A 83 -8.88 8.13 -30.37
CA SER A 83 -8.99 9.52 -29.91
C SER A 83 -7.65 10.17 -29.54
N GLY A 84 -6.72 9.39 -28.96
CA GLY A 84 -5.48 9.92 -28.36
C GLY A 84 -4.19 9.78 -29.18
N GLY A 85 -4.22 9.24 -30.41
CA GLY A 85 -3.08 9.18 -31.34
C GLY A 85 -1.79 8.48 -30.87
N THR A 86 -1.74 7.92 -29.66
CA THR A 86 -0.47 7.56 -28.99
C THR A 86 -0.42 6.10 -28.50
N PHE A 87 -1.55 5.42 -28.39
CA PHE A 87 -1.58 4.03 -27.91
C PHE A 87 -1.61 3.06 -29.10
N GLY A 88 -0.53 2.31 -29.27
CA GLY A 88 -0.44 1.23 -30.27
C GLY A 88 -1.24 -0.01 -29.87
N GLU A 89 -0.82 -1.18 -30.35
CA GLU A 89 -1.37 -2.44 -29.87
C GLU A 89 -0.99 -2.68 -28.40
N THR A 90 -2.01 -2.91 -27.58
CA THR A 90 -1.89 -3.23 -26.15
C THR A 90 -1.82 -4.75 -25.97
N ASN A 91 -1.25 -5.21 -24.86
CA ASN A 91 -1.14 -6.63 -24.57
C ASN A 91 -2.52 -7.24 -24.27
N GLN A 92 -2.88 -8.31 -24.99
CA GLN A 92 -4.18 -8.98 -24.87
C GLN A 92 -4.32 -9.81 -23.59
N SER A 93 -3.22 -10.43 -23.11
CA SER A 93 -3.19 -11.14 -21.83
C SER A 93 -3.51 -10.20 -20.68
N GLU A 94 -2.93 -9.00 -20.72
CA GLU A 94 -3.16 -7.98 -19.69
C GLU A 94 -4.60 -7.47 -19.69
N LEU A 95 -5.18 -7.21 -20.87
CA LEU A 95 -6.59 -6.86 -21.01
C LEU A 95 -7.51 -7.98 -20.48
N ALA A 96 -7.18 -9.24 -20.79
CA ALA A 96 -7.92 -10.41 -20.32
C ALA A 96 -7.89 -10.54 -18.80
N ALA A 97 -6.72 -10.37 -18.19
CA ALA A 97 -6.56 -10.39 -16.74
C ALA A 97 -7.36 -9.27 -16.06
N PHE A 98 -7.27 -8.04 -16.56
CA PHE A 98 -8.00 -6.90 -16.00
C PHE A 98 -9.51 -7.06 -16.13
N THR A 99 -9.98 -7.51 -17.29
CA THR A 99 -11.40 -7.78 -17.54
C THR A 99 -11.92 -8.87 -16.59
N SER A 100 -11.16 -9.96 -16.44
CA SER A 100 -11.49 -11.05 -15.52
C SER A 100 -11.54 -10.60 -14.06
N TYR A 101 -10.58 -9.76 -13.66
CA TYR A 101 -10.55 -9.19 -12.30
C TYR A 101 -11.73 -8.26 -12.05
N ALA A 102 -12.09 -7.42 -13.04
CA ALA A 102 -13.24 -6.53 -12.98
C ALA A 102 -14.58 -7.29 -12.91
N LEU A 103 -14.71 -8.41 -13.62
CA LEU A 103 -15.90 -9.28 -13.54
C LEU A 103 -16.08 -9.87 -12.13
N ALA A 104 -14.98 -10.28 -11.49
CA ALA A 104 -15.01 -10.83 -10.13
C ALA A 104 -15.16 -9.75 -9.05
N PHE A 105 -14.57 -8.58 -9.24
CA PHE A 105 -14.47 -7.51 -8.24
C PHE A 105 -14.81 -6.13 -8.81
N PRO A 106 -16.02 -5.92 -9.37
CA PRO A 106 -16.35 -4.70 -10.11
C PRO A 106 -16.28 -3.43 -9.26
N SER A 107 -16.59 -3.51 -7.97
CA SER A 107 -16.51 -2.38 -7.04
C SER A 107 -15.10 -2.13 -6.47
N ASN A 108 -14.16 -3.06 -6.65
CA ASN A 108 -12.81 -2.99 -6.05
C ASN A 108 -11.71 -3.17 -7.11
N PHE A 109 -11.97 -2.74 -8.34
CA PHE A 109 -11.05 -2.89 -9.46
C PHE A 109 -9.84 -1.94 -9.31
N LEU A 110 -8.68 -2.47 -8.90
CA LEU A 110 -7.39 -1.79 -8.86
C LEU A 110 -6.36 -2.64 -9.63
N ALA A 111 -5.85 -2.11 -10.74
CA ALA A 111 -5.09 -2.88 -11.72
C ALA A 111 -3.57 -2.69 -11.59
N LEU A 112 -2.81 -3.77 -11.69
CA LEU A 112 -1.35 -3.75 -11.77
C LEU A 112 -0.91 -3.53 -13.22
N VAL A 113 -0.45 -2.31 -13.54
CA VAL A 113 -0.31 -1.84 -14.94
C VAL A 113 1.10 -1.94 -15.52
N ASP A 114 2.07 -2.41 -14.75
CA ASP A 114 3.49 -2.44 -15.13
C ASP A 114 4.00 -3.86 -15.43
N THR A 115 3.11 -4.78 -15.81
CA THR A 115 3.53 -6.16 -16.17
C THR A 115 4.29 -6.21 -17.49
N TYR A 116 3.92 -5.37 -18.46
CA TYR A 116 4.57 -5.31 -19.77
C TYR A 116 5.06 -3.90 -20.12
N ASP A 117 4.16 -2.93 -20.22
CA ASP A 117 4.48 -1.53 -20.47
C ASP A 117 3.35 -0.65 -19.91
N VAL A 118 3.69 0.22 -18.97
CA VAL A 118 2.73 1.06 -18.25
C VAL A 118 1.96 1.97 -19.20
N ILE A 119 2.66 2.71 -20.05
CA ILE A 119 2.05 3.78 -20.85
C ILE A 119 1.46 3.22 -22.14
N ARG A 120 2.11 2.23 -22.76
CA ARG A 120 1.69 1.67 -24.04
C ARG A 120 0.68 0.55 -23.91
N SER A 121 0.57 -0.11 -22.74
CA SER A 121 -0.31 -1.26 -22.55
C SER A 121 -1.18 -1.16 -21.31
N GLY A 122 -0.60 -1.10 -20.11
CA GLY A 122 -1.30 -1.27 -18.85
C GLY A 122 -2.30 -0.17 -18.55
N VAL A 123 -1.89 1.10 -18.62
CA VAL A 123 -2.77 2.25 -18.41
C VAL A 123 -3.90 2.30 -19.46
N PRO A 124 -3.64 2.12 -20.78
CA PRO A 124 -4.71 2.01 -21.78
C PRO A 124 -5.71 0.88 -21.51
N ASN A 125 -5.21 -0.32 -21.18
CA ASN A 125 -6.05 -1.48 -20.86
C ASN A 125 -6.88 -1.23 -19.60
N PHE A 126 -6.28 -0.63 -18.56
CA PHE A 126 -7.00 -0.20 -17.36
C PHE A 126 -8.10 0.80 -17.70
N CYS A 127 -7.81 1.82 -18.51
CA CYS A 127 -8.79 2.83 -18.87
C CYS A 127 -9.99 2.22 -19.61
N ALA A 128 -9.74 1.31 -20.56
CA ALA A 128 -10.81 0.62 -21.26
C ALA A 128 -11.74 -0.16 -20.31
N VAL A 129 -11.17 -0.88 -19.35
CA VAL A 129 -11.94 -1.63 -18.34
C VAL A 129 -12.66 -0.70 -17.37
N ALA A 130 -11.99 0.36 -16.90
CA ALA A 130 -12.54 1.30 -15.93
C ALA A 130 -13.71 2.12 -16.51
N VAL A 131 -13.62 2.54 -17.78
CA VAL A 131 -14.72 3.23 -18.46
C VAL A 131 -15.89 2.27 -18.73
N ALA A 132 -15.62 1.03 -19.13
CA ALA A 132 -16.66 0.00 -19.26
C ALA A 132 -17.38 -0.29 -17.93
N LEU A 133 -16.64 -0.30 -16.81
CA LEU A 133 -17.23 -0.41 -15.46
C LEU A 133 -18.11 0.81 -15.13
N ASN A 134 -17.68 2.01 -15.52
CA ASN A 134 -18.44 3.24 -15.30
C ASN A 134 -19.78 3.25 -16.04
N ASP A 135 -19.86 2.69 -17.26
CA ASP A 135 -21.13 2.52 -17.98
C ASP A 135 -22.15 1.66 -17.21
N LEU A 136 -21.67 0.78 -16.32
CA LEU A 136 -22.47 -0.08 -15.45
C LEU A 136 -22.63 0.50 -14.03
N GLY A 137 -22.19 1.74 -13.82
CA GLY A 137 -22.28 2.46 -12.54
C GLY A 137 -21.24 2.06 -11.50
N TYR A 138 -20.23 1.26 -11.87
CA TYR A 138 -19.11 0.96 -10.98
C TYR A 138 -18.01 2.01 -11.11
N LYS A 139 -17.27 2.21 -10.02
CA LYS A 139 -16.10 3.08 -9.99
C LYS A 139 -14.85 2.24 -9.76
N ALA A 140 -13.93 2.28 -10.72
CA ALA A 140 -12.60 1.71 -10.54
C ALA A 140 -11.87 2.38 -9.37
N VAL A 141 -11.12 1.60 -8.60
CA VAL A 141 -10.32 2.09 -7.47
C VAL A 141 -9.05 2.77 -7.99
N GLY A 142 -8.36 2.15 -8.95
CA GLY A 142 -7.27 2.80 -9.66
C GLY A 142 -6.19 1.89 -10.24
N ILE A 143 -4.94 2.38 -10.26
CA ILE A 143 -3.78 1.61 -10.75
C ILE A 143 -2.73 1.40 -9.67
N ARG A 144 -1.95 0.32 -9.80
CA ARG A 144 -0.74 0.05 -9.03
C ARG A 144 0.48 0.06 -9.95
N LEU A 145 1.51 0.80 -9.56
CA LEU A 145 2.84 0.83 -10.18
C LEU A 145 3.82 0.14 -9.23
N ASP A 146 4.55 -0.86 -9.69
CA ASP A 146 5.52 -1.63 -8.89
C ASP A 146 6.96 -1.50 -9.43
N SER A 147 7.20 -0.76 -10.50
CA SER A 147 8.52 -0.66 -11.12
C SER A 147 8.66 0.57 -12.02
N GLY A 148 9.90 0.84 -12.44
CA GLY A 148 10.25 1.98 -13.29
C GLY A 148 10.40 3.30 -12.53
N ASP A 149 10.44 4.41 -13.25
CA ASP A 149 10.43 5.76 -12.66
C ASP A 149 9.02 6.09 -12.19
N LEU A 150 8.74 5.79 -10.92
CA LEU A 150 7.41 5.94 -10.32
C LEU A 150 6.90 7.39 -10.37
N ALA A 151 7.77 8.38 -10.21
CA ALA A 151 7.38 9.79 -10.26
C ALA A 151 6.95 10.16 -11.68
N TYR A 152 7.76 9.85 -12.70
CA TYR A 152 7.41 10.07 -14.09
C TYR A 152 6.13 9.32 -14.50
N LEU A 153 6.08 8.01 -14.21
CA LEU A 153 4.96 7.14 -14.60
C LEU A 153 3.66 7.54 -13.93
N SER A 154 3.69 7.99 -12.67
CA SER A 154 2.50 8.52 -11.99
C SER A 154 1.97 9.78 -12.66
N CYS A 155 2.88 10.71 -13.03
CA CYS A 155 2.52 11.95 -13.72
C CYS A 155 1.93 11.67 -15.10
N GLU A 156 2.55 10.80 -15.89
CA GLU A 156 2.04 10.43 -17.22
C GLU A 156 0.69 9.70 -17.12
N SER A 157 0.53 8.78 -16.17
CA SER A 157 -0.75 8.11 -15.92
C SER A 157 -1.85 9.11 -15.57
N ARG A 158 -1.55 10.09 -14.71
CA ARG A 158 -2.50 11.16 -14.34
C ARG A 158 -2.89 12.03 -15.54
N LYS A 159 -1.95 12.36 -16.43
CA LYS A 159 -2.26 13.09 -17.68
C LYS A 159 -3.25 12.31 -18.54
N ILE A 160 -3.02 11.00 -18.72
CA ILE A 160 -3.93 10.14 -19.47
C ILE A 160 -5.32 10.13 -18.82
N PHE A 161 -5.40 10.03 -17.49
CA PHE A 161 -6.69 10.06 -16.79
C PHE A 161 -7.46 11.38 -17.00
N ARG A 162 -6.76 12.52 -17.05
CA ARG A 162 -7.38 13.81 -17.39
C ARG A 162 -7.94 13.82 -18.81
N VAL A 163 -7.18 13.32 -19.78
CA VAL A 163 -7.64 13.20 -21.18
C VAL A 163 -8.87 12.30 -21.29
N ILE A 164 -8.89 11.15 -20.60
CA ILE A 164 -10.06 10.25 -20.61
C ILE A 164 -11.29 10.92 -19.99
N GLU A 165 -11.13 11.66 -18.89
CA GLU A 165 -12.22 12.43 -18.28
C GLU A 165 -12.79 13.46 -19.26
N ASP A 166 -11.93 14.24 -19.89
CA ASP A 166 -12.32 15.33 -20.79
C ASP A 166 -12.95 14.81 -22.11
N GLU A 167 -12.37 13.76 -22.71
CA GLU A 167 -12.83 13.24 -24.01
C GLU A 167 -14.09 12.38 -23.92
N PHE A 168 -14.21 11.58 -22.86
CA PHE A 168 -15.30 10.61 -22.70
C PHE A 168 -16.33 11.02 -21.63
N GLY A 169 -16.14 12.16 -20.97
CA GLY A 169 -17.09 12.70 -19.99
C GLY A 169 -17.23 11.86 -18.72
N VAL A 170 -16.20 11.07 -18.38
CA VAL A 170 -16.23 10.18 -17.22
C VAL A 170 -15.83 10.96 -15.97
N SER A 171 -16.83 11.41 -15.20
CA SER A 171 -16.62 12.31 -14.07
C SER A 171 -15.64 11.73 -13.03
N ASN A 172 -14.74 12.58 -12.53
CA ASN A 172 -13.71 12.26 -11.53
C ASN A 172 -12.69 11.20 -11.95
N PHE A 173 -12.59 10.85 -13.23
CA PHE A 173 -11.62 9.87 -13.71
C PHE A 173 -10.17 10.36 -13.52
N SER A 174 -9.92 11.67 -13.64
CA SER A 174 -8.64 12.31 -13.32
C SER A 174 -8.20 12.13 -11.87
N ARG A 175 -9.11 11.80 -10.95
CA ARG A 175 -8.85 11.58 -9.51
C ARG A 175 -8.77 10.10 -9.14
N THR A 176 -8.71 9.21 -10.13
CA THR A 176 -8.49 7.77 -9.95
C THR A 176 -7.20 7.51 -9.17
N SER A 177 -7.21 6.62 -8.18
CA SER A 177 -6.06 6.47 -7.29
C SER A 177 -4.84 5.86 -8.00
N ILE A 178 -3.65 6.39 -7.72
CA ILE A 178 -2.37 5.81 -8.15
C ILE A 178 -1.65 5.31 -6.90
N THR A 179 -1.51 3.99 -6.79
CA THR A 179 -0.74 3.33 -5.72
C THR A 179 0.64 2.97 -6.24
N ALA A 180 1.70 3.32 -5.52
CA ALA A 180 3.05 2.86 -5.81
C ALA A 180 3.49 1.80 -4.80
N SER A 181 4.16 0.76 -5.27
CA SER A 181 4.85 -0.24 -4.46
C SER A 181 6.23 -0.52 -5.05
N ASN A 182 7.04 -1.33 -4.34
CA ASN A 182 8.41 -1.77 -4.65
C ASN A 182 9.55 -0.97 -4.00
N ASP A 183 10.30 -1.66 -3.12
CA ASP A 183 11.51 -1.19 -2.44
C ASP A 183 11.47 0.26 -1.93
N LEU A 184 10.28 0.68 -1.49
CA LEU A 184 10.07 1.99 -0.90
C LEU A 184 10.65 2.04 0.52
N ASN A 185 11.32 3.15 0.82
CA ASN A 185 11.90 3.50 2.11
C ASN A 185 11.90 5.04 2.26
N GLU A 186 12.41 5.55 3.36
CA GLU A 186 12.40 6.98 3.68
C GLU A 186 13.17 7.81 2.65
N GLU A 187 14.30 7.31 2.16
CA GLU A 187 15.13 8.00 1.16
C GLU A 187 14.44 8.06 -0.20
N THR A 188 13.82 6.95 -0.63
CA THR A 188 13.09 6.91 -1.91
C THR A 188 11.82 7.74 -1.88
N LEU A 189 11.10 7.77 -0.74
CA LEU A 189 9.95 8.65 -0.54
C LEU A 189 10.35 10.13 -0.57
N ASP A 190 11.45 10.52 0.08
CA ASP A 190 11.97 11.88 0.01
C ASP A 190 12.38 12.28 -1.42
N ALA A 191 13.03 11.37 -2.15
CA ALA A 191 13.39 11.60 -3.55
C ALA A 191 12.16 11.79 -4.44
N LEU A 192 11.12 10.95 -4.29
CA LEU A 192 9.85 11.09 -5.01
C LEU A 192 9.22 12.47 -4.74
N ASN A 193 9.12 12.86 -3.47
CA ASN A 193 8.54 14.16 -3.09
C ASN A 193 9.29 15.34 -3.70
N LYS A 194 10.64 15.27 -3.76
CA LYS A 194 11.48 16.31 -4.38
C LYS A 194 11.31 16.40 -5.90
N GLN A 195 11.14 15.27 -6.57
CA GLN A 195 10.91 15.22 -8.03
C GLN A 195 9.51 15.72 -8.41
N GLY A 196 8.53 15.54 -7.51
CA GLY A 196 7.12 15.76 -7.77
C GLY A 196 6.49 14.53 -8.44
N HIS A 197 5.40 14.04 -7.86
CA HIS A 197 4.67 12.86 -8.33
C HIS A 197 3.16 13.05 -8.16
N GLU A 198 2.39 12.15 -8.76
CA GLU A 198 0.92 12.12 -8.68
C GLU A 198 0.42 10.83 -7.98
N ILE A 199 1.29 10.18 -7.18
CA ILE A 199 0.99 9.01 -6.35
C ILE A 199 0.11 9.40 -5.15
N ASP A 200 -0.95 8.64 -4.89
CA ASP A 200 -1.91 8.87 -3.81
C ASP A 200 -1.72 7.92 -2.62
N ALA A 201 -1.10 6.76 -2.84
CA ALA A 201 -0.90 5.73 -1.81
C ALA A 201 0.39 4.94 -2.02
N TYR A 202 0.98 4.45 -0.93
CA TYR A 202 2.22 3.66 -0.96
C TYR A 202 2.03 2.28 -0.33
N GLY A 203 2.51 1.24 -1.02
CA GLY A 203 2.66 -0.11 -0.51
C GLY A 203 4.11 -0.37 -0.11
N ILE A 204 4.39 -0.35 1.19
CA ILE A 204 5.74 -0.54 1.74
C ILE A 204 5.86 -1.92 2.39
N GLY A 205 6.82 -2.72 1.91
CA GLY A 205 7.02 -4.10 2.35
C GLY A 205 8.31 -4.30 3.15
N THR A 206 9.34 -4.80 2.48
CA THR A 206 10.57 -5.33 3.09
C THR A 206 11.23 -4.35 4.06
N HIS A 207 11.46 -3.11 3.65
CA HIS A 207 12.16 -2.11 4.47
C HIS A 207 11.48 -1.86 5.81
N LEU A 208 10.16 -1.74 5.79
CA LEU A 208 9.35 -1.50 6.97
C LEU A 208 9.27 -2.75 7.87
N VAL A 209 8.84 -3.88 7.31
CA VAL A 209 8.59 -5.12 8.07
C VAL A 209 9.87 -5.66 8.70
N THR A 210 11.00 -5.50 8.03
CA THR A 210 12.29 -6.01 8.54
C THR A 210 13.07 -5.01 9.37
N CYS A 211 12.61 -3.74 9.46
CA CYS A 211 13.38 -2.62 9.98
C CYS A 211 14.79 -2.60 9.37
N TYR A 212 14.88 -2.63 8.05
CA TYR A 212 16.10 -3.01 7.31
C TYR A 212 17.37 -2.27 7.77
N ALA A 213 17.26 -0.97 8.06
CA ALA A 213 18.39 -0.15 8.54
C ALA A 213 18.89 -0.55 9.94
N GLN A 214 17.99 -1.02 10.82
CA GLN A 214 18.32 -1.48 12.17
C GLN A 214 17.36 -2.61 12.59
N PRO A 215 17.65 -3.87 12.23
CA PRO A 215 16.72 -4.99 12.41
C PRO A 215 16.59 -5.47 13.87
N ALA A 216 17.38 -4.90 14.79
CA ALA A 216 17.36 -5.24 16.20
C ALA A 216 17.49 -3.97 17.07
N LEU A 217 16.66 -3.89 18.11
CA LEU A 217 16.65 -2.73 19.02
C LEU A 217 17.74 -2.80 20.12
N GLY A 218 18.27 -3.98 20.42
CA GLY A 218 19.28 -4.15 21.48
C GLY A 218 18.72 -4.13 22.91
N VAL A 219 17.43 -4.45 23.10
CA VAL A 219 16.78 -4.52 24.43
C VAL A 219 17.39 -5.64 25.27
N VAL A 220 17.55 -5.38 26.57
CA VAL A 220 18.07 -6.35 27.53
C VAL A 220 17.12 -6.57 28.70
N PHE A 221 17.10 -7.79 29.25
CA PHE A 221 16.49 -8.12 30.53
C PHE A 221 17.59 -8.37 31.56
N LYS A 222 17.54 -7.68 32.71
CA LYS A 222 18.54 -7.79 33.79
C LYS A 222 17.86 -7.85 35.15
N LEU A 223 18.35 -8.73 36.02
CA LEU A 223 17.97 -8.78 37.43
C LEU A 223 18.58 -7.56 38.15
N VAL A 224 17.73 -6.73 38.76
CA VAL A 224 18.16 -5.51 39.48
C VAL A 224 18.04 -5.64 41.00
N GLU A 225 17.24 -6.59 41.49
CA GLU A 225 17.01 -6.82 42.92
C GLU A 225 16.47 -8.24 43.17
N ILE A 226 16.89 -8.89 44.25
CA ILE A 226 16.32 -10.16 44.75
C ILE A 226 16.37 -10.18 46.27
N ASN A 227 15.29 -10.59 46.93
CA ASN A 227 15.17 -10.58 48.41
C ASN A 227 15.55 -9.21 49.03
N ASN A 228 15.12 -8.11 48.41
CA ASN A 228 15.47 -6.73 48.76
C ASN A 228 16.98 -6.42 48.75
N GLN A 229 17.79 -7.26 48.10
CA GLN A 229 19.21 -7.05 47.88
C GLN A 229 19.45 -6.55 46.45
N PRO A 230 20.02 -5.35 46.28
CA PRO A 230 20.35 -4.81 44.97
C PRO A 230 21.31 -5.72 44.20
N ARG A 231 21.11 -5.85 42.88
CA ARG A 231 21.99 -6.61 41.98
C ARG A 231 22.53 -5.71 40.89
N ILE A 232 23.83 -5.82 40.66
CA ILE A 232 24.56 -5.10 39.62
C ILE A 232 25.37 -6.10 38.80
N LYS A 233 25.25 -6.01 37.49
CA LYS A 233 26.12 -6.69 36.53
C LYS A 233 27.21 -5.70 36.13
N LEU A 234 28.44 -5.99 36.55
CA LEU A 234 29.62 -5.26 36.10
C LEU A 234 29.98 -5.68 34.68
N SER A 235 30.71 -4.80 34.00
CA SER A 235 31.09 -4.95 32.59
C SER A 235 32.39 -4.17 32.38
N GLU A 236 33.28 -4.69 31.54
CA GLU A 236 34.49 -3.95 31.14
C GLU A 236 34.15 -2.68 30.36
N ASP A 237 33.05 -2.73 29.61
CA ASP A 237 32.40 -1.56 29.03
C ASP A 237 31.49 -0.89 30.08
N VAL A 238 31.90 0.29 30.55
CA VAL A 238 31.20 1.07 31.59
C VAL A 238 29.75 1.38 31.19
N SER A 239 29.48 1.59 29.89
CA SER A 239 28.12 1.88 29.40
C SER A 239 27.15 0.69 29.57
N LYS A 240 27.68 -0.53 29.75
CA LYS A 240 26.91 -1.77 29.93
C LYS A 240 26.80 -2.20 31.38
N VAL A 241 27.24 -1.38 32.33
CA VAL A 241 27.02 -1.60 33.76
C VAL A 241 25.54 -1.33 34.08
N SER A 242 24.87 -2.30 34.68
CA SER A 242 23.43 -2.17 34.99
C SER A 242 23.18 -1.28 36.21
N ILE A 243 22.12 -0.48 36.20
CA ILE A 243 21.69 0.29 37.37
C ILE A 243 20.93 -0.65 38.34
N PRO A 244 21.36 -0.79 39.61
CA PRO A 244 20.74 -1.71 40.58
C PRO A 244 19.39 -1.21 41.12
N CYS A 245 18.75 -2.01 41.98
CA CYS A 245 17.49 -1.74 42.70
C CYS A 245 16.22 -1.70 41.82
N LYS A 246 15.04 -1.82 42.44
CA LYS A 246 13.77 -1.44 41.80
C LYS A 246 13.69 0.07 41.60
N LYS A 247 13.18 0.48 40.44
CA LYS A 247 13.21 1.86 39.96
C LYS A 247 11.86 2.28 39.37
N ARG A 248 11.58 3.58 39.44
CA ARG A 248 10.45 4.24 38.76
C ARG A 248 10.99 5.20 37.71
N CYS A 249 10.30 5.29 36.58
CA CYS A 249 10.63 6.23 35.51
C CYS A 249 9.53 7.27 35.39
N TYR A 250 9.91 8.54 35.24
CA TYR A 250 9.03 9.67 35.03
C TYR A 250 9.46 10.41 33.77
N ARG A 251 8.50 10.83 32.94
CA ARG A 251 8.76 11.78 31.85
C ARG A 251 8.39 13.17 32.31
N LEU A 252 9.33 14.10 32.27
CA LEU A 252 9.07 15.50 32.59
C LEU A 252 8.60 16.26 31.36
N TYR A 253 7.57 17.07 31.53
CA TYR A 253 7.00 17.91 30.49
C TYR A 253 7.19 19.39 30.83
N GLY A 254 7.57 20.19 29.84
CA GLY A 254 7.62 21.65 29.96
C GLY A 254 6.23 22.27 29.97
N LYS A 255 6.17 23.59 30.19
CA LYS A 255 4.90 24.35 30.18
C LYS A 255 4.13 24.23 28.86
N GLU A 256 4.85 23.99 27.76
CA GLU A 256 4.30 23.82 26.41
C GLU A 256 3.98 22.35 26.08
N ALA A 257 3.96 21.45 27.08
CA ALA A 257 3.70 20.02 26.93
C ALA A 257 4.71 19.24 26.06
N TYR A 258 5.86 19.84 25.72
CA TYR A 258 6.99 19.11 25.18
C TYR A 258 7.72 18.30 26.25
N SER A 259 8.09 17.06 25.95
CA SER A 259 8.91 16.23 26.84
C SER A 259 10.33 16.79 26.93
N LEU A 260 10.82 17.02 28.14
CA LEU A 260 12.15 17.59 28.39
C LEU A 260 13.19 16.50 28.62
N LEU A 261 12.90 15.55 29.50
CA LEU A 261 13.79 14.43 29.86
C LEU A 261 13.02 13.34 30.61
N ASP A 262 13.63 12.15 30.68
CA ASP A 262 13.17 11.04 31.51
C ASP A 262 14.03 10.95 32.79
N ILE A 263 13.40 10.90 33.96
CA ILE A 263 14.04 10.72 35.27
C ILE A 263 13.79 9.30 35.76
N MET A 264 14.86 8.66 36.25
CA MET A 264 14.78 7.38 36.95
C MET A 264 15.07 7.59 38.44
N THR A 265 14.19 7.13 39.32
CA THR A 265 14.37 7.19 40.78
C THR A 265 14.30 5.79 41.38
N GLY A 266 14.83 5.61 42.59
CA GLY A 266 14.52 4.42 43.40
C GLY A 266 13.02 4.32 43.69
N GLU A 267 12.53 3.10 43.90
CA GLU A 267 11.10 2.87 44.16
C GLU A 267 10.56 3.56 45.43
N ASN A 268 11.43 3.72 46.45
CA ASN A 268 11.07 4.35 47.72
C ASN A 268 11.36 5.86 47.76
N GLU A 269 11.90 6.43 46.68
CA GLU A 269 12.11 7.87 46.58
C GLU A 269 10.79 8.59 46.28
N PRO A 270 10.58 9.80 46.83
CA PRO A 270 9.40 10.58 46.50
C PRO A 270 9.39 10.91 45.00
N ALA A 271 8.18 10.98 44.42
CA ALA A 271 8.03 11.41 43.05
C ALA A 271 8.63 12.83 42.86
N PRO A 272 9.22 13.13 41.69
CA PRO A 272 9.73 14.47 41.39
C PRO A 272 8.64 15.53 41.62
N LYS A 273 9.01 16.64 42.26
CA LYS A 273 8.12 17.79 42.43
C LYS A 273 8.26 18.68 41.19
N VAL A 274 7.12 19.01 40.57
CA VAL A 274 7.02 19.93 39.43
C VAL A 274 6.85 21.36 39.94
#